data_AF-L5LK74-F1
#
_entry.id   AF-L5LK74-F1
#
_cell.length_a   1.000
_cell.length_b   1.000
_cell.length_c   1.000
_cell.angle_alpha   90.00
_cell.angle_beta   90.00
_cell.angle_gamma   90.00
#
_symmetry.space_group_name_H-M   'P 1'
#
loop_
_entity.id
_entity.type
_entity.pdbx_description
1 polymer ?
#
loop_
_entity_poly.entity_id
_entity_poly.type
_entity_poly.pdbx_seq_one_letter_code
_entity_poly.pdbx_strand_id
1 'polypeptide(L)'
;MSQRVAKEMNLSPRVVSYQIRYEGNVTEETKIKFMTDGVLLKEIQKDFLLRKYKVLIIDEAHERSVYTDILIGLLSRIVSLRAKRRLPLKLLIMSATLRVEDFTQNQRLFPVPPPVVKVESRQFPVTVHFNKRTPLEDYSGECFLEVCKIHRMLPAENEDQGDSVEETRKFKKSRARARKAQAAVFQAPPEGTRLCVVATNVAETSLTIPGIKYVVDCGKVKKRHYDRVTGVSSFRITWVSQASADQRAGRAGRTEPGHCYSDFEPFPPPEITRRPVEDLVLQMKALNIERVVNFPFPTPPSVEALLAAEELLVALGALQAPPKTERLQSEDLLDDTWRNAYKTPLLDDPVFIHPSSVLFRELPDFVVYQEIVETTKMYMKGVSAVEIQWIPVLLPNYCQFNKPLEEPPPAYCPEKGRVLCHRDSVFYRVGWPLPAVQVDFPEGLDRYKHFARFLLEGQVFPRLASYQACLLSSPSTMLKTWASLLRALVAEKADHRDALLAAWRTNPRYLLAEYCEWLPQAMHADVEKAWPPTADR
;
A
#
# COMPACT_ATOMS: atom_id res chain seq x y z
N MET A 1 -24.90 11.23 -3.46
CA MET A 1 -25.31 12.04 -2.29
C MET A 1 -25.28 13.54 -2.58
N SER A 2 -24.14 14.12 -2.99
CA SER A 2 -24.04 15.56 -3.32
C SER A 2 -25.20 16.13 -4.15
N GLN A 3 -25.54 15.51 -5.28
CA GLN A 3 -26.65 15.98 -6.14
C GLN A 3 -28.02 15.94 -5.44
N ARG A 4 -28.27 14.89 -4.64
CA ARG A 4 -29.53 14.74 -3.90
C ARG A 4 -29.67 15.84 -2.85
N VAL A 5 -28.61 16.08 -2.07
CA VAL A 5 -28.60 17.15 -1.05
C VAL A 5 -28.71 18.53 -1.69
N ALA A 6 -28.01 18.78 -2.80
CA ALA A 6 -28.15 20.03 -3.55
C ALA A 6 -29.61 20.29 -3.96
N LYS A 7 -30.30 19.26 -4.46
CA LYS A 7 -31.70 19.33 -4.86
C LYS A 7 -32.63 19.54 -3.66
N GLU A 8 -32.46 18.77 -2.58
CA GLU A 8 -33.30 18.87 -1.37
C GLU A 8 -33.14 20.23 -0.67
N MET A 9 -31.95 20.82 -0.72
CA MET A 9 -31.68 22.15 -0.16
C MET A 9 -32.01 23.30 -1.11
N ASN A 10 -32.39 23.01 -2.37
CA ASN A 10 -32.54 23.99 -3.43
C ASN A 10 -31.30 24.90 -3.60
N LEU A 11 -30.10 24.29 -3.60
CA LEU A 11 -28.81 24.97 -3.73
C LEU A 11 -28.08 24.55 -5.01
N SER A 12 -27.21 25.45 -5.49
CA SER A 12 -26.42 25.18 -6.69
C SER A 12 -25.38 24.06 -6.46
N PRO A 13 -25.00 23.32 -7.50
CA PRO A 13 -23.90 22.35 -7.43
C PRO A 13 -22.53 22.98 -7.12
N ARG A 14 -22.40 24.31 -7.14
CA ARG A 14 -21.18 25.02 -6.72
C ARG A 14 -21.10 25.13 -5.20
N VAL A 15 -22.25 25.26 -4.53
CA VAL A 15 -22.36 25.33 -3.06
C VAL A 15 -22.32 23.93 -2.43
N VAL A 16 -22.97 22.94 -3.06
CA VAL A 16 -22.96 21.53 -2.64
C VAL A 16 -22.24 20.69 -3.69
N SER A 17 -21.00 20.31 -3.40
CA SER A 17 -20.10 19.68 -4.37
C SER A 17 -19.57 18.32 -3.88
N TYR A 18 -18.95 17.58 -4.80
CA TYR A 18 -18.26 16.33 -4.53
C TYR A 18 -16.82 16.34 -5.06
N GLN A 19 -15.98 15.52 -4.43
CA GLN A 19 -14.63 15.23 -4.89
C GLN A 19 -14.34 13.73 -4.73
N ILE A 20 -14.07 13.06 -5.84
CA ILE A 20 -13.66 11.65 -5.90
C ILE A 20 -12.31 11.53 -6.62
N ARG A 21 -11.82 10.30 -6.79
CA ARG A 21 -10.58 10.05 -7.51
C ARG A 21 -10.73 10.47 -8.97
N TYR A 22 -9.89 11.42 -9.40
CA TYR A 22 -9.83 11.98 -10.77
C TYR A 22 -10.99 12.87 -11.22
N GLU A 23 -11.99 13.14 -10.36
CA GLU A 23 -13.16 13.93 -10.72
C GLU A 23 -13.66 14.74 -9.52
N GLY A 24 -14.16 15.94 -9.76
CA GLY A 24 -14.80 16.76 -8.74
C GLY A 24 -15.31 18.09 -9.27
N ASN A 25 -16.21 18.73 -8.53
CA ASN A 25 -16.83 20.01 -8.89
C ASN A 25 -16.72 21.05 -7.75
N VAL A 26 -15.73 20.90 -6.86
CA VAL A 26 -15.49 21.82 -5.74
C VAL A 26 -15.04 23.17 -6.27
N THR A 27 -15.62 24.24 -5.72
CA THR A 27 -15.29 25.64 -6.04
C THR A 27 -15.10 26.43 -4.74
N GLU A 28 -14.73 27.72 -4.84
CA GLU A 28 -14.67 28.60 -3.66
C GLU A 28 -16.04 28.86 -3.01
N GLU A 29 -17.13 28.72 -3.78
CA GLU A 29 -18.51 28.82 -3.29
C GLU A 29 -18.92 27.62 -2.42
N THR A 30 -18.18 26.51 -2.48
CA THR A 30 -18.54 25.25 -1.81
C THR A 30 -18.62 25.42 -0.29
N LYS A 31 -19.78 25.04 0.27
CA LYS A 31 -20.05 25.00 1.72
C LYS A 31 -20.28 23.58 2.23
N ILE A 32 -20.79 22.68 1.38
CA ILE A 32 -20.95 21.26 1.68
C ILE A 32 -20.15 20.48 0.65
N LYS A 33 -19.20 19.67 1.12
CA LYS A 33 -18.33 18.87 0.27
C LYS A 33 -18.46 17.40 0.62
N PHE A 34 -18.92 16.62 -0.35
CA PHE A 34 -18.87 15.17 -0.32
C PHE A 34 -17.53 14.69 -0.84
N MET A 35 -16.91 13.71 -0.20
CA MET A 35 -15.66 13.14 -0.71
C MET A 35 -15.49 11.70 -0.26
N THR A 36 -14.71 10.94 -1.03
CA THR A 36 -14.25 9.61 -0.61
C THR A 36 -13.16 9.72 0.45
N ASP A 37 -13.06 8.73 1.33
CA ASP A 37 -12.08 8.66 2.41
C ASP A 37 -10.63 8.96 1.96
N GLY A 38 -10.21 8.38 0.82
CA GLY A 38 -8.88 8.60 0.27
C GLY A 38 -8.61 10.05 -0.19
N VAL A 39 -9.64 10.82 -0.54
CA VAL A 39 -9.50 12.26 -0.85
C VAL A 39 -9.25 13.04 0.44
N LEU A 40 -10.00 12.74 1.52
CA LEU A 40 -9.79 13.38 2.82
C LEU A 40 -8.39 13.08 3.36
N LEU A 41 -7.91 11.85 3.22
CA LEU A 41 -6.58 11.46 3.67
C LEU A 41 -5.46 12.25 2.95
N LYS A 42 -5.60 12.46 1.63
CA LYS A 42 -4.69 13.33 0.86
C LYS A 42 -4.75 14.78 1.31
N GLU A 43 -5.91 15.26 1.76
CA GLU A 43 -6.03 16.61 2.31
C GLU A 43 -5.38 16.74 3.68
N ILE A 44 -5.44 15.70 4.52
CA ILE A 44 -4.70 15.64 5.80
C ILE A 44 -3.18 15.69 5.53
N GLN A 45 -2.69 15.01 4.50
CA GLN A 45 -1.27 15.07 4.13
C GLN A 45 -0.83 16.50 3.73
N LYS A 46 -1.70 17.26 3.06
CA LYS A 46 -1.41 18.64 2.65
C LYS A 46 -1.58 19.65 3.78
N ASP A 47 -2.63 19.49 4.57
CA ASP A 47 -2.95 20.32 5.73
C ASP A 47 -3.46 19.44 6.86
N PHE A 48 -2.53 18.99 7.71
CA PHE A 48 -2.83 18.07 8.81
C PHE A 48 -3.92 18.61 9.75
N LEU A 49 -4.01 19.93 9.91
CA LEU A 49 -5.02 20.55 10.77
C LEU A 49 -6.37 20.75 10.08
N LEU A 50 -6.53 20.39 8.80
CA LEU A 50 -7.79 20.49 8.06
C LEU A 50 -8.47 21.86 8.28
N ARG A 51 -7.72 22.95 8.16
CA ARG A 51 -8.15 24.31 8.52
C ARG A 51 -9.33 24.80 7.69
N LYS A 52 -9.49 24.25 6.48
CA LYS A 52 -10.63 24.51 5.59
C LYS A 52 -11.96 23.98 6.14
N TYR A 53 -11.93 23.03 7.09
CA TYR A 53 -13.13 22.36 7.60
C TYR A 53 -13.48 22.84 9.00
N LYS A 54 -14.78 23.01 9.26
CA LYS A 54 -15.32 23.29 10.60
C LYS A 54 -16.03 22.08 11.21
N VAL A 55 -16.62 21.27 10.34
CA VAL A 55 -17.31 20.02 10.66
C VAL A 55 -16.84 18.97 9.67
N LEU A 56 -16.56 17.77 10.17
CA LEU A 56 -16.33 16.58 9.35
C LEU A 56 -17.30 15.49 9.78
N ILE A 57 -17.88 14.83 8.78
CA ILE A 57 -18.78 13.70 8.94
C ILE A 57 -18.10 12.51 8.27
N ILE A 58 -17.87 11.44 9.04
CA ILE A 58 -17.45 10.14 8.52
C ILE A 58 -18.71 9.28 8.42
N ASP A 59 -19.09 8.92 7.21
CA ASP A 59 -20.29 8.13 6.94
C ASP A 59 -19.96 6.64 6.84
N GLU A 60 -20.97 5.77 6.98
CA GLU A 60 -20.84 4.31 6.80
C GLU A 60 -19.74 3.65 7.66
N ALA A 61 -19.47 4.18 8.87
CA ALA A 61 -18.35 3.76 9.71
C ALA A 61 -18.38 2.27 10.15
N HIS A 62 -19.52 1.61 10.01
CA HIS A 62 -19.69 0.18 10.27
C HIS A 62 -19.11 -0.72 9.18
N GLU A 63 -18.82 -0.22 7.98
CA GLU A 63 -18.11 -1.00 6.95
C GLU A 63 -16.69 -1.35 7.41
N ARG A 64 -16.12 -0.57 8.34
CA ARG A 64 -14.78 -0.79 8.93
C ARG A 64 -13.70 -1.00 7.87
N SER A 65 -13.79 -0.19 6.81
CA SER A 65 -12.76 -0.10 5.79
C SER A 65 -11.47 0.44 6.42
N VAL A 66 -10.32 0.08 5.84
CA VAL A 66 -9.05 0.54 6.40
C VAL A 66 -8.89 2.06 6.35
N TYR A 67 -9.38 2.72 5.30
CA TYR A 67 -9.29 4.17 5.21
C TYR A 67 -10.16 4.85 6.29
N THR A 68 -11.35 4.32 6.55
CA THR A 68 -12.23 4.84 7.60
C THR A 68 -11.59 4.73 8.97
N ASP A 69 -10.98 3.58 9.29
CA ASP A 69 -10.28 3.35 10.56
C ASP A 69 -9.09 4.31 10.74
N ILE A 70 -8.30 4.54 9.68
CA ILE A 70 -7.20 5.53 9.69
C ILE A 70 -7.74 6.93 9.95
N LEU A 71 -8.77 7.33 9.21
CA LEU A 71 -9.33 8.67 9.31
C LEU A 71 -9.85 8.93 10.72
N ILE A 72 -10.56 7.98 11.33
CA ILE A 72 -11.06 8.11 12.70
C ILE A 72 -9.89 8.28 13.69
N GLY A 73 -8.82 7.48 13.55
CA GLY A 73 -7.63 7.62 14.40
C GLY A 73 -6.85 8.93 14.20
N LEU A 74 -6.75 9.44 12.97
CA LEU A 74 -6.13 10.74 12.68
C LEU A 74 -7.01 11.87 13.21
N LEU A 75 -8.32 11.81 12.97
CA LEU A 75 -9.27 12.85 13.34
C LEU A 75 -9.42 12.97 14.84
N SER A 76 -9.32 11.88 15.62
CA SER A 76 -9.32 11.97 17.08
C SER A 76 -8.15 12.83 17.61
N ARG A 77 -6.98 12.73 16.97
CA ARG A 77 -5.80 13.58 17.26
C ARG A 77 -5.97 15.00 16.71
N ILE A 78 -6.45 15.16 15.49
CA ILE A 78 -6.65 16.48 14.85
C ILE A 78 -7.66 17.31 15.64
N VAL A 79 -8.80 16.73 16.03
CA VAL A 79 -9.84 17.38 16.86
C VAL A 79 -9.23 17.89 18.17
N SER A 80 -8.47 17.04 18.85
CA SER A 80 -7.80 17.39 20.11
C SER A 80 -6.78 18.52 19.95
N LEU A 81 -5.94 18.47 18.90
CA LEU A 81 -4.96 19.52 18.61
C LEU A 81 -5.63 20.85 18.25
N ARG A 82 -6.72 20.80 17.49
CA ARG A 82 -7.49 21.98 17.11
C ARG A 82 -8.23 22.63 18.26
N ALA A 83 -8.73 21.83 19.20
CA ALA A 83 -9.32 22.33 20.44
C ALA A 83 -8.28 23.13 21.25
N LYS A 84 -7.06 22.59 21.41
CA LYS A 84 -5.95 23.27 22.09
C LYS A 84 -5.55 24.59 21.42
N ARG A 85 -5.66 24.67 20.08
CA ARG A 85 -5.38 25.88 19.29
C ARG A 85 -6.56 26.86 19.20
N ARG A 86 -7.63 26.67 19.98
CA ARG A 86 -8.85 27.51 19.96
C ARG A 86 -9.53 27.60 18.58
N LEU A 87 -9.35 26.58 17.74
CA LEU A 87 -9.96 26.47 16.42
C LEU A 87 -10.79 25.17 16.34
N PRO A 88 -11.87 25.00 17.13
CA PRO A 88 -12.52 23.71 17.29
C PRO A 88 -13.06 23.16 15.96
N LEU A 89 -12.80 21.86 15.73
CA LEU A 89 -13.36 21.03 14.67
C LEU A 89 -14.38 20.09 15.28
N LYS A 90 -15.57 19.99 14.69
CA LYS A 90 -16.57 19.01 15.08
C LYS A 90 -16.40 17.75 14.23
N LEU A 91 -16.35 16.60 14.87
CA LEU A 91 -16.32 15.29 14.22
C LEU A 91 -17.65 14.58 14.51
N LEU A 92 -18.36 14.17 13.46
CA LEU A 92 -19.47 13.23 13.55
C LEU A 92 -19.08 11.92 12.88
N ILE A 93 -19.40 10.81 13.53
CA ILE A 93 -19.22 9.46 13.01
C ILE A 93 -20.62 8.88 12.85
N MET A 94 -21.02 8.60 11.62
CA MET A 94 -22.31 8.01 11.27
C MET A 94 -22.14 6.52 11.00
N SER A 95 -23.04 5.74 11.57
CA SER A 95 -23.10 4.28 11.42
C SER A 95 -24.55 3.86 11.26
N ALA A 96 -24.83 2.99 10.29
CA ALA A 96 -26.15 2.38 10.12
C ALA A 96 -26.42 1.27 11.15
N THR A 97 -25.39 0.70 11.76
CA THR A 97 -25.53 -0.36 12.78
C THR A 97 -25.35 0.20 14.19
N LEU A 98 -26.01 -0.43 15.16
CA LEU A 98 -25.96 -0.02 16.58
C LEU A 98 -24.64 -0.34 17.29
N ARG A 99 -23.69 -1.00 16.62
CA ARG A 99 -22.41 -1.41 17.21
C ARG A 99 -21.38 -0.31 17.07
N VAL A 100 -21.24 0.47 18.13
CA VAL A 100 -20.31 1.60 18.23
C VAL A 100 -19.26 1.39 19.33
N GLU A 101 -19.19 0.19 19.92
CA GLU A 101 -18.36 -0.13 21.09
C GLU A 101 -16.87 0.10 20.83
N ASP A 102 -16.40 -0.27 19.63
CA ASP A 102 -15.02 -0.03 19.18
C ASP A 102 -14.63 1.46 19.15
N PHE A 103 -15.62 2.35 19.13
CA PHE A 103 -15.43 3.80 19.22
C PHE A 103 -15.70 4.33 20.63
N THR A 104 -16.79 3.90 21.28
CA THR A 104 -17.21 4.45 22.58
C THR A 104 -16.41 3.92 23.75
N GLN A 105 -15.91 2.68 23.68
CA GLN A 105 -15.14 2.04 24.75
C GLN A 105 -13.62 2.17 24.55
N ASN A 106 -13.18 2.60 23.36
CA ASN A 106 -11.77 2.71 23.02
C ASN A 106 -11.16 4.01 23.57
N GLN A 107 -10.59 3.91 24.77
CA GLN A 107 -9.95 5.03 25.47
C GLN A 107 -8.71 5.60 24.76
N ARG A 108 -8.10 4.83 23.84
CA ARG A 108 -6.98 5.33 23.01
C ARG A 108 -7.46 6.25 21.90
N LEU A 109 -8.62 5.94 21.31
CA LEU A 109 -9.28 6.79 20.31
C LEU A 109 -9.85 8.04 20.95
N PHE A 110 -10.72 7.86 21.94
CA PHE A 110 -11.43 8.95 22.60
C PHE A 110 -11.26 8.79 24.12
N PRO A 111 -10.46 9.65 24.77
CA PRO A 111 -10.30 9.61 26.23
C PRO A 111 -11.63 9.79 26.99
N VAL A 112 -12.55 10.55 26.38
CA VAL A 112 -13.94 10.69 26.84
C VAL A 112 -14.83 10.05 25.78
N PRO A 113 -15.70 9.09 26.15
CA PRO A 113 -16.62 8.45 25.21
C PRO A 113 -17.47 9.49 24.46
N PRO A 114 -17.52 9.47 23.11
CA PRO A 114 -18.37 10.36 22.36
C PRO A 114 -19.86 10.09 22.64
N PRO A 115 -20.71 11.12 22.72
CA PRO A 115 -22.15 10.92 22.90
C PRO A 115 -22.76 10.23 21.69
N VAL A 116 -23.60 9.22 21.94
CA VAL A 116 -24.29 8.44 20.91
C VAL A 116 -25.71 8.95 20.73
N VAL A 117 -26.05 9.36 19.50
CA VAL A 117 -27.42 9.74 19.13
C VAL A 117 -28.03 8.63 18.31
N LYS A 118 -29.07 7.98 18.84
CA LYS A 118 -29.84 6.96 18.13
C LYS A 118 -30.97 7.63 17.34
N VAL A 119 -30.91 7.51 16.01
CA VAL A 119 -31.96 8.02 15.11
C VAL A 119 -32.81 6.84 14.65
N GLU A 120 -34.09 6.84 15.02
CA GLU A 120 -35.03 5.83 14.53
C GLU A 120 -35.41 6.13 13.08
N SER A 121 -35.33 5.13 12.21
CA SER A 121 -35.78 5.23 10.82
C SER A 121 -37.10 4.51 10.64
N ARG A 122 -38.00 5.08 9.83
CA ARG A 122 -39.18 4.38 9.33
C ARG A 122 -38.72 3.33 8.31
N GLN A 123 -38.42 2.14 8.79
CA GLN A 123 -38.26 0.95 7.95
C GLN A 123 -39.57 0.20 7.95
N PHE A 124 -39.97 -0.33 6.80
CA PHE A 124 -41.03 -1.31 6.80
C PHE A 124 -40.54 -2.58 7.50
N PRO A 125 -41.40 -3.26 8.28
CA PRO A 125 -40.98 -4.45 8.99
C PRO A 125 -40.47 -5.50 8.00
N VAL A 126 -39.31 -6.09 8.32
CA VAL A 126 -38.76 -7.23 7.59
C VAL A 126 -38.91 -8.47 8.45
N THR A 127 -39.70 -9.43 7.98
CA THR A 127 -39.80 -10.74 8.64
C THR A 127 -38.64 -11.61 8.20
N VAL A 128 -37.79 -12.00 9.14
CA VAL A 128 -36.64 -12.88 8.88
C VAL A 128 -37.02 -14.33 9.18
N HIS A 129 -36.87 -15.18 8.18
CA HIS A 129 -37.08 -16.62 8.23
C HIS A 129 -35.74 -17.33 8.24
N PHE A 130 -35.57 -18.29 9.15
CA PHE A 130 -34.38 -19.13 9.22
C PHE A 130 -34.74 -20.55 8.78
N ASN A 131 -33.90 -21.16 7.93
CA ASN A 131 -34.10 -22.57 7.63
C ASN A 131 -33.72 -23.41 8.85
N LYS A 132 -34.41 -24.53 9.02
CA LYS A 132 -34.10 -25.50 10.09
C LYS A 132 -32.74 -26.19 9.89
N ARG A 133 -32.22 -26.15 8.66
CA ARG A 133 -30.95 -26.77 8.27
C ARG A 133 -30.14 -25.78 7.46
N THR A 134 -28.89 -25.58 7.88
CA THR A 134 -27.93 -24.74 7.17
C THR A 134 -27.20 -25.58 6.11
N PRO A 135 -27.32 -25.27 4.81
CA PRO A 135 -26.55 -25.94 3.77
C PRO A 135 -25.08 -25.56 3.87
N LEU A 136 -24.24 -26.54 4.19
CA LEU A 136 -22.80 -26.33 4.39
C LEU A 136 -22.02 -26.26 3.08
N GLU A 137 -22.45 -27.01 2.06
CA GLU A 137 -21.72 -27.17 0.79
C GLU A 137 -22.43 -26.51 -0.39
N ASP A 138 -23.69 -26.88 -0.66
CA ASP A 138 -24.47 -26.35 -1.80
C ASP A 138 -25.53 -25.33 -1.39
N TYR A 139 -25.08 -24.16 -0.96
CA TYR A 139 -25.97 -23.01 -0.74
C TYR A 139 -26.59 -22.47 -2.04
N SER A 140 -26.08 -22.86 -3.21
CA SER A 140 -26.63 -22.40 -4.51
C SER A 140 -27.90 -23.18 -4.87
N GLY A 141 -27.90 -24.49 -4.66
CA GLY A 141 -29.07 -25.35 -4.82
C GLY A 141 -30.21 -24.96 -3.88
N GLU A 142 -29.91 -24.78 -2.59
CA GLU A 142 -30.93 -24.33 -1.62
C GLU A 142 -31.48 -22.93 -1.94
N CYS A 143 -30.61 -21.99 -2.36
CA CYS A 143 -31.06 -20.67 -2.79
C CYS A 143 -32.03 -20.76 -3.98
N PHE A 144 -31.74 -21.62 -4.96
CA PHE A 144 -32.64 -21.85 -6.10
C PHE A 144 -33.98 -22.45 -5.67
N LEU A 145 -33.97 -23.45 -4.78
CA LEU A 145 -35.18 -24.06 -4.24
C LEU A 145 -36.03 -23.03 -3.48
N GLU A 146 -35.39 -22.18 -2.68
CA GLU A 146 -36.10 -21.14 -1.92
C GLU A 146 -36.70 -20.09 -2.85
N VAL A 147 -35.98 -19.66 -3.89
CA VAL A 147 -36.52 -18.79 -4.95
C VAL A 147 -37.73 -19.43 -5.63
N CYS A 148 -37.68 -20.73 -5.95
CA CYS A 148 -38.80 -21.45 -6.55
C CYS A 148 -40.01 -21.52 -5.61
N LYS A 149 -39.80 -21.78 -4.32
CA LYS A 149 -40.88 -21.80 -3.31
C LYS A 149 -41.53 -20.41 -3.20
N ILE A 150 -40.73 -19.36 -3.06
CA ILE A 150 -41.20 -17.97 -3.01
C ILE A 150 -41.98 -17.62 -4.27
N HIS A 151 -41.45 -17.96 -5.45
CA HIS A 151 -42.08 -17.64 -6.72
C HIS A 151 -43.46 -18.31 -6.88
N ARG A 152 -43.59 -19.57 -6.47
CA ARG A 152 -44.81 -20.37 -6.64
C ARG A 152 -45.86 -20.13 -5.55
N MET A 153 -45.43 -19.86 -4.32
CA MET A 153 -46.31 -19.87 -3.15
C MET A 153 -46.60 -18.48 -2.59
N LEU A 154 -45.75 -17.49 -2.87
CA LEU A 154 -45.88 -16.16 -2.27
C LEU A 154 -46.31 -15.12 -3.32
N PRO A 155 -47.18 -14.17 -2.95
CA PRO A 155 -47.81 -13.23 -3.87
C PRO A 155 -46.80 -12.38 -4.66
N ALA A 156 -47.17 -12.07 -5.90
CA ALA A 156 -46.54 -11.01 -6.69
C ALA A 156 -47.11 -9.64 -6.26
N GLU A 157 -46.49 -8.53 -6.68
CA GLU A 157 -47.08 -7.19 -6.48
C GLU A 157 -48.40 -7.10 -7.26
N ASN A 158 -49.47 -6.69 -6.56
CA ASN A 158 -50.85 -6.51 -7.04
C ASN A 158 -51.46 -7.75 -7.73
N GLU A 159 -52.34 -8.44 -7.01
CA GLU A 159 -53.22 -9.46 -7.59
C GLU A 159 -54.13 -8.82 -8.65
N ASP A 160 -53.89 -9.10 -9.93
CA ASP A 160 -54.91 -9.69 -10.79
C ASP A 160 -54.29 -10.38 -12.03
N GLN A 161 -54.60 -11.66 -12.18
CA GLN A 161 -54.53 -12.53 -13.37
C GLN A 161 -53.16 -12.91 -14.00
N GLY A 162 -52.88 -14.21 -13.93
CA GLY A 162 -52.61 -15.03 -15.13
C GLY A 162 -51.16 -15.26 -15.57
N ASP A 163 -50.61 -16.38 -15.10
CA ASP A 163 -49.57 -17.26 -15.66
C ASP A 163 -48.18 -16.74 -16.14
N SER A 164 -47.21 -17.60 -15.83
CA SER A 164 -45.75 -17.47 -15.81
C SER A 164 -45.02 -17.46 -17.15
N VAL A 165 -43.92 -16.70 -17.24
CA VAL A 165 -42.72 -17.04 -18.03
C VAL A 165 -41.43 -16.64 -17.29
N GLU A 166 -40.49 -17.59 -17.19
CA GLU A 166 -39.17 -17.48 -16.55
C GLU A 166 -38.12 -16.90 -17.53
N GLU A 167 -37.41 -15.82 -17.18
CA GLU A 167 -36.17 -15.43 -17.86
C GLU A 167 -35.02 -15.32 -16.85
N THR A 168 -34.25 -16.40 -16.72
CA THR A 168 -33.03 -16.42 -15.88
C THR A 168 -31.88 -15.78 -16.65
N ARG A 169 -31.63 -14.48 -16.42
CA ARG A 169 -30.53 -13.78 -17.09
C ARG A 169 -29.19 -13.97 -16.37
N LYS A 170 -28.36 -14.90 -16.87
CA LYS A 170 -26.92 -14.97 -16.54
C LYS A 170 -26.13 -14.02 -17.45
N PHE A 171 -25.32 -13.13 -16.86
CA PHE A 171 -24.47 -12.20 -17.63
C PHE A 171 -22.98 -12.28 -17.24
N LYS A 172 -22.10 -12.56 -18.22
CA LYS A 172 -20.69 -12.11 -18.24
C LYS A 172 -20.19 -11.91 -19.68
N LYS A 173 -19.41 -10.83 -19.89
CA LYS A 173 -18.20 -10.68 -20.75
C LYS A 173 -17.94 -9.34 -21.47
N SER A 174 -18.65 -8.23 -21.19
CA SER A 174 -18.09 -6.89 -21.53
C SER A 174 -18.48 -5.77 -20.55
N ARG A 175 -17.57 -4.81 -20.33
CA ARG A 175 -17.72 -3.71 -19.35
C ARG A 175 -18.86 -2.75 -19.74
N ALA A 176 -19.10 -2.56 -21.04
CA ALA A 176 -20.22 -1.78 -21.56
C ALA A 176 -21.58 -2.49 -21.38
N ARG A 177 -21.63 -3.81 -21.63
CA ARG A 177 -22.85 -4.61 -21.44
C ARG A 177 -23.22 -4.76 -19.96
N ALA A 178 -22.23 -4.81 -19.07
CA ALA A 178 -22.45 -4.79 -17.62
C ALA A 178 -23.15 -3.50 -17.16
N ARG A 179 -22.78 -2.33 -17.71
CA ARG A 179 -23.41 -1.05 -17.35
C ARG A 179 -24.86 -0.94 -17.84
N LYS A 180 -25.14 -1.42 -19.05
CA LYS A 180 -26.50 -1.49 -19.61
C LYS A 180 -27.37 -2.51 -18.86
N ALA A 181 -26.81 -3.67 -18.51
CA ALA A 181 -27.49 -4.68 -17.69
C ALA A 181 -27.76 -4.18 -16.27
N GLN A 182 -26.82 -3.46 -15.66
CA GLN A 182 -26.99 -2.84 -14.35
C GLN A 182 -28.11 -1.79 -14.35
N ALA A 183 -28.24 -1.01 -15.43
CA ALA A 183 -29.35 -0.06 -15.59
C ALA A 183 -30.72 -0.75 -15.73
N ALA A 184 -30.76 -1.91 -16.39
CA ALA A 184 -32.00 -2.67 -16.59
C ALA A 184 -32.60 -3.19 -15.28
N VAL A 185 -31.79 -3.41 -14.24
CA VAL A 185 -32.27 -3.87 -12.91
C VAL A 185 -33.15 -2.81 -12.22
N PHE A 186 -33.06 -1.54 -12.61
CA PHE A 186 -33.88 -0.46 -12.05
C PHE A 186 -35.19 -0.22 -12.81
N GLN A 187 -35.38 -0.87 -13.96
CA GLN A 187 -36.61 -0.76 -14.74
C GLN A 187 -37.65 -1.74 -14.21
N ALA A 188 -38.92 -1.38 -14.32
CA ALA A 188 -40.01 -2.30 -14.00
C ALA A 188 -39.93 -3.55 -14.90
N PRO A 189 -40.21 -4.75 -14.36
CA PRO A 189 -40.29 -5.95 -15.19
C PRO A 189 -41.44 -5.82 -16.21
N PRO A 190 -41.34 -6.48 -17.38
CA PRO A 190 -42.47 -6.58 -18.31
C PRO A 190 -43.73 -7.12 -17.63
N GLU A 191 -44.89 -6.75 -18.17
CA GLU A 191 -46.19 -7.26 -17.72
C GLU A 191 -46.23 -8.81 -17.77
N GLY A 192 -46.87 -9.42 -16.76
CA GLY A 192 -46.90 -10.89 -16.61
C GLY A 192 -45.59 -11.52 -16.11
N THR A 193 -44.57 -10.73 -15.78
CA THR A 193 -43.28 -11.27 -15.30
C THR A 193 -42.90 -10.75 -13.92
N ARG A 194 -42.22 -11.60 -13.13
CA ARG A 194 -41.71 -11.26 -11.80
C ARG A 194 -40.22 -10.97 -11.85
N LEU A 195 -39.80 -9.87 -11.24
CA LEU A 195 -38.39 -9.52 -11.14
C LEU A 195 -37.65 -10.47 -10.17
N CYS A 196 -36.63 -11.17 -10.68
CA CYS A 196 -35.69 -11.95 -9.89
C CYS A 196 -34.26 -11.49 -10.20
N VAL A 197 -33.52 -11.05 -9.17
CA VAL A 197 -32.17 -10.49 -9.32
C VAL A 197 -31.17 -11.32 -8.52
N VAL A 198 -30.25 -11.99 -9.23
CA VAL A 198 -29.10 -12.66 -8.61
C VAL A 198 -27.95 -11.66 -8.52
N ALA A 199 -27.66 -11.18 -7.31
CA ALA A 199 -26.66 -10.15 -7.06
C ALA A 199 -25.53 -10.63 -6.14
N THR A 200 -24.40 -9.91 -6.20
CA THR A 200 -23.32 -10.00 -5.19
C THR A 200 -23.54 -8.91 -4.13
N ASN A 201 -22.57 -8.71 -3.23
CA ASN A 201 -22.56 -7.62 -2.23
C ASN A 201 -22.77 -6.20 -2.83
N VAL A 202 -22.71 -6.03 -4.15
CA VAL A 202 -23.11 -4.79 -4.83
C VAL A 202 -24.56 -4.39 -4.49
N ALA A 203 -25.48 -5.34 -4.28
CA ALA A 203 -26.85 -5.04 -3.84
C ALA A 203 -26.97 -4.82 -2.32
N GLU A 204 -25.95 -5.21 -1.54
CA GLU A 204 -25.91 -5.04 -0.08
C GLU A 204 -25.67 -3.58 0.30
N THR A 205 -24.81 -2.85 -0.42
CA THR A 205 -24.45 -1.45 -0.11
C THR A 205 -24.64 -0.51 -1.29
N SER A 206 -24.13 -0.89 -2.47
CA SER A 206 -23.89 0.02 -3.59
C SER A 206 -25.12 0.32 -4.47
N LEU A 207 -26.11 -0.57 -4.51
CA LEU A 207 -27.34 -0.40 -5.29
C LEU A 207 -28.56 -0.56 -4.40
N THR A 208 -29.57 0.29 -4.64
CA THR A 208 -30.89 0.12 -4.05
C THR A 208 -31.88 -0.15 -5.17
N ILE A 209 -32.32 -1.40 -5.28
CA ILE A 209 -33.27 -1.82 -6.30
C ILE A 209 -34.69 -1.58 -5.76
N PRO A 210 -35.53 -0.75 -6.41
CA PRO A 210 -36.92 -0.58 -6.01
C PRO A 210 -37.73 -1.85 -6.31
N GLY A 211 -38.85 -2.07 -5.59
CA GLY A 211 -39.75 -3.22 -5.84
C GLY A 211 -39.20 -4.58 -5.38
N ILE A 212 -38.20 -4.60 -4.49
CA ILE A 212 -37.72 -5.84 -3.86
C ILE A 212 -38.46 -6.07 -2.55
N LYS A 213 -39.29 -7.11 -2.52
CA LYS A 213 -40.04 -7.57 -1.34
C LYS A 213 -39.45 -8.80 -0.66
N TYR A 214 -38.76 -9.64 -1.43
CA TYR A 214 -38.20 -10.90 -0.97
C TYR A 214 -36.69 -10.91 -1.18
N VAL A 215 -35.95 -11.25 -0.13
CA VAL A 215 -34.49 -11.46 -0.17
C VAL A 215 -34.19 -12.88 0.26
N VAL A 216 -33.42 -13.59 -0.56
CA VAL A 216 -32.83 -14.89 -0.20
C VAL A 216 -31.34 -14.65 0.04
N ASP A 217 -30.90 -14.73 1.30
CA ASP A 217 -29.49 -14.56 1.67
C ASP A 217 -28.77 -15.90 1.73
N CYS A 218 -27.75 -16.07 0.91
CA CYS A 218 -26.93 -17.28 0.92
C CYS A 218 -26.05 -17.42 2.18
N GLY A 219 -25.97 -16.39 3.02
CA GLY A 219 -25.15 -16.38 4.24
C GLY A 219 -23.64 -16.42 3.99
N LYS A 220 -23.21 -16.41 2.72
CA LYS A 220 -21.80 -16.51 2.31
C LYS A 220 -21.33 -15.24 1.61
N VAL A 221 -20.02 -15.00 1.74
CA VAL A 221 -19.32 -13.90 1.07
C VAL A 221 -17.95 -14.37 0.61
N LYS A 222 -17.62 -14.04 -0.64
CA LYS A 222 -16.26 -14.22 -1.17
C LYS A 222 -15.39 -13.06 -0.68
N LYS A 223 -14.41 -13.36 0.16
CA LYS A 223 -13.45 -12.38 0.70
C LYS A 223 -12.05 -12.70 0.20
N ARG A 224 -11.27 -11.64 -0.01
CA ARG A 224 -9.83 -11.76 -0.22
C ARG A 224 -9.17 -11.98 1.15
N HIS A 225 -8.39 -13.04 1.26
CA HIS A 225 -7.57 -13.38 2.41
C HIS A 225 -6.12 -13.21 2.00
N TYR A 226 -5.30 -12.65 2.88
CA TYR A 226 -3.86 -12.54 2.67
C TYR A 226 -3.13 -13.33 3.73
N ASP A 227 -2.22 -14.19 3.29
CA ASP A 227 -1.25 -14.81 4.18
C ASP A 227 -0.18 -13.77 4.54
N ARG A 228 0.04 -13.61 5.84
CA ARG A 228 0.94 -12.58 6.38
C ARG A 228 2.41 -12.94 6.25
N VAL A 229 2.73 -14.23 6.18
CA VAL A 229 4.11 -14.73 6.09
C VAL A 229 4.57 -14.69 4.65
N THR A 230 3.70 -15.12 3.73
CA THR A 230 4.08 -15.29 2.33
C THR A 230 3.67 -14.11 1.44
N GLY A 231 2.80 -13.22 1.92
CA GLY A 231 2.20 -12.14 1.14
C GLY A 231 1.19 -12.61 0.08
N VAL A 232 0.93 -13.92 -0.01
CA VAL A 232 0.01 -14.51 -0.98
C VAL A 232 -1.42 -14.11 -0.67
N SER A 233 -2.17 -13.80 -1.73
CA SER A 233 -3.60 -13.59 -1.61
C SER A 233 -4.43 -14.76 -2.14
N SER A 234 -5.49 -15.12 -1.43
CA SER A 234 -6.44 -16.14 -1.85
C SER A 234 -7.87 -15.61 -1.73
N PHE A 235 -8.80 -16.13 -2.54
CA PHE A 235 -10.22 -15.80 -2.42
C PHE A 235 -10.94 -16.95 -1.73
N ARG A 236 -11.40 -16.72 -0.50
CA ARG A 236 -12.13 -17.74 0.28
C ARG A 236 -13.59 -17.35 0.41
N ILE A 237 -14.47 -18.34 0.27
CA ILE A 237 -15.88 -18.18 0.61
C ILE A 237 -16.00 -18.41 2.11
N THR A 238 -16.52 -17.41 2.81
CA THR A 238 -16.66 -17.40 4.27
C THR A 238 -18.08 -16.98 4.63
N TRP A 239 -18.47 -17.16 5.89
CA TRP A 239 -19.74 -16.64 6.39
C TRP A 239 -19.77 -15.10 6.33
N VAL A 240 -20.96 -14.54 6.09
CA VAL A 240 -21.20 -13.09 6.12
C VAL A 240 -20.99 -12.52 7.52
N SER A 241 -21.15 -11.21 7.69
CA SER A 241 -21.27 -10.64 9.03
C SER A 241 -22.73 -10.56 9.45
N GLN A 242 -23.01 -10.47 10.76
CA GLN A 242 -24.37 -10.18 11.21
C GLN A 242 -24.85 -8.84 10.63
N ALA A 243 -24.00 -7.81 10.67
CA ALA A 243 -24.29 -6.52 10.06
C ALA A 243 -24.62 -6.63 8.56
N SER A 244 -23.88 -7.46 7.82
CA SER A 244 -24.10 -7.72 6.40
C SER A 244 -25.41 -8.47 6.17
N ALA A 245 -25.71 -9.49 6.99
CA ALA A 245 -26.97 -10.21 6.94
C ALA A 245 -28.17 -9.29 7.22
N ASP A 246 -28.06 -8.46 8.27
CA ASP A 246 -29.08 -7.47 8.63
C ASP A 246 -29.27 -6.42 7.52
N GLN A 247 -28.18 -5.96 6.89
CA GLN A 247 -28.25 -5.06 5.75
C GLN A 247 -28.90 -5.69 4.52
N ARG A 248 -28.57 -6.96 4.23
CA ARG A 248 -29.20 -7.74 3.15
C ARG A 248 -30.69 -7.90 3.42
N ALA A 249 -31.07 -8.27 4.64
CA ALA A 249 -32.47 -8.36 5.05
C ALA A 249 -33.21 -7.02 4.87
N GLY A 250 -32.58 -5.91 5.28
CA GLY A 250 -33.12 -4.56 5.11
C GLY A 250 -33.37 -4.16 3.64
N ARG A 251 -32.83 -4.90 2.65
CA ARG A 251 -33.14 -4.67 1.23
C ARG A 251 -34.56 -5.12 0.85
N ALA A 252 -35.20 -5.99 1.64
CA ALA A 252 -36.59 -6.41 1.44
C ALA A 252 -37.61 -5.37 1.94
N GLY A 253 -37.26 -4.55 2.93
CA GLY A 253 -38.19 -3.65 3.66
C GLY A 253 -38.09 -2.17 3.28
N ARG A 254 -37.72 -1.86 2.03
CA ARG A 254 -37.39 -0.47 1.60
C ARG A 254 -38.63 0.39 1.34
N THR A 255 -39.61 -0.14 0.61
CA THR A 255 -40.82 0.58 0.17
C THR A 255 -42.11 -0.03 0.71
N GLU A 256 -42.05 -1.26 1.21
CA GLU A 256 -43.17 -2.00 1.79
C GLU A 256 -42.65 -3.10 2.73
N PRO A 257 -43.52 -3.75 3.54
CA PRO A 257 -43.12 -4.90 4.37
C PRO A 257 -42.51 -6.02 3.54
N GLY A 258 -41.38 -6.55 4.00
CA GLY A 258 -40.58 -7.52 3.24
C GLY A 258 -40.28 -8.80 4.01
N HIS A 259 -39.75 -9.79 3.29
CA HIS A 259 -39.33 -11.07 3.86
C HIS A 259 -37.88 -11.37 3.49
N CYS A 260 -37.11 -11.83 4.47
CA CYS A 260 -35.73 -12.30 4.26
C CYS A 260 -35.60 -13.75 4.71
N TYR A 261 -34.95 -14.60 3.92
CA TYR A 261 -34.65 -15.99 4.24
C TYR A 261 -33.13 -16.14 4.42
N SER A 262 -32.65 -16.61 5.58
CA SER A 262 -31.23 -16.55 5.97
C SER A 262 -30.75 -17.75 6.80
N ASP A 263 -29.46 -18.10 6.68
CA ASP A 263 -28.82 -19.27 7.30
C ASP A 263 -27.52 -18.93 8.10
N PHE A 264 -27.58 -18.09 9.15
CA PHE A 264 -26.37 -17.42 9.69
C PHE A 264 -26.10 -17.55 11.22
N GLU A 265 -24.81 -17.50 11.60
CA GLU A 265 -24.23 -17.40 12.97
C GLU A 265 -23.02 -16.41 13.04
N PRO A 266 -22.68 -15.80 14.20
CA PRO A 266 -22.19 -14.41 14.28
C PRO A 266 -20.67 -14.08 14.15
N PHE A 267 -20.44 -12.87 13.60
CA PHE A 267 -19.26 -11.94 13.55
C PHE A 267 -17.99 -12.30 12.76
N PRO A 268 -17.56 -11.46 11.79
CA PRO A 268 -16.24 -11.50 11.19
C PRO A 268 -15.34 -10.36 11.69
N PRO A 269 -14.01 -10.56 11.66
CA PRO A 269 -13.05 -9.55 12.07
C PRO A 269 -12.93 -8.40 11.04
N PRO A 270 -12.52 -7.18 11.48
CA PRO A 270 -12.28 -6.02 10.61
C PRO A 270 -11.36 -6.28 9.40
N GLU A 271 -11.39 -5.44 8.37
CA GLU A 271 -10.55 -5.62 7.17
C GLU A 271 -9.06 -5.44 7.47
N ILE A 272 -8.72 -4.47 8.33
CA ILE A 272 -7.34 -4.12 8.71
C ILE A 272 -6.57 -5.30 9.32
N THR A 273 -7.26 -6.28 9.91
CA THR A 273 -6.63 -7.46 10.52
C THR A 273 -6.37 -8.58 9.51
N ARG A 274 -6.75 -8.42 8.25
CA ARG A 274 -6.76 -9.51 7.23
C ARG A 274 -6.01 -9.18 5.94
N ARG A 275 -5.32 -8.04 5.88
CA ARG A 275 -4.51 -7.63 4.72
C ARG A 275 -3.15 -7.08 5.14
N PRO A 276 -2.15 -7.09 4.24
CA PRO A 276 -0.92 -6.33 4.41
C PRO A 276 -1.20 -4.83 4.54
N VAL A 277 -0.37 -4.15 5.33
CA VAL A 277 -0.59 -2.78 5.81
C VAL A 277 0.53 -1.82 5.43
N GLU A 278 1.39 -2.16 4.47
CA GLU A 278 2.50 -1.33 3.98
C GLU A 278 2.06 0.04 3.45
N ASP A 279 0.98 0.12 2.66
CA ASP A 279 0.42 1.41 2.22
C ASP A 279 -0.03 2.26 3.41
N LEU A 280 -0.59 1.62 4.44
CA LEU A 280 -1.01 2.26 5.68
C LEU A 280 0.21 2.78 6.46
N VAL A 281 1.20 1.91 6.71
CA VAL A 281 2.42 2.28 7.44
C VAL A 281 3.14 3.41 6.73
N LEU A 282 3.27 3.35 5.40
CA LEU A 282 3.92 4.40 4.61
C LEU A 282 3.20 5.74 4.74
N GLN A 283 1.87 5.74 4.60
CA GLN A 283 1.06 6.94 4.76
C GLN A 283 1.17 7.52 6.17
N MET A 284 1.19 6.67 7.20
CA MET A 284 1.36 7.11 8.58
C MET A 284 2.75 7.71 8.83
N LYS A 285 3.81 7.10 8.31
CA LYS A 285 5.18 7.64 8.40
C LYS A 285 5.29 8.96 7.66
N ALA A 286 4.65 9.11 6.50
CA ALA A 286 4.55 10.38 5.76
C ALA A 286 3.76 11.46 6.53
N LEU A 287 2.90 11.07 7.48
CA LEU A 287 2.20 11.95 8.42
C LEU A 287 3.00 12.17 9.72
N ASN A 288 4.30 11.84 9.73
CA ASN A 288 5.21 11.91 10.88
C ASN A 288 4.74 11.07 12.09
N ILE A 289 4.03 9.97 11.84
CA ILE A 289 3.68 8.98 12.87
C ILE A 289 4.77 7.90 12.85
N GLU A 290 5.83 8.12 13.62
CA GLU A 290 6.99 7.22 13.64
C GLU A 290 6.67 5.87 14.28
N ARG A 291 5.97 5.85 15.42
CA ARG A 291 5.61 4.61 16.12
C ARG A 291 4.19 4.20 15.77
N VAL A 292 4.03 3.46 14.66
CA VAL A 292 2.72 3.02 14.16
C VAL A 292 1.95 2.17 15.18
N VAL A 293 2.65 1.35 15.97
CA VAL A 293 2.08 0.57 17.08
C VAL A 293 1.33 1.42 18.12
N ASN A 294 1.71 2.70 18.28
CA ASN A 294 1.07 3.63 19.22
C ASN A 294 -0.12 4.37 18.62
N PHE A 295 -0.42 4.16 17.35
CA PHE A 295 -1.54 4.82 16.71
C PHE A 295 -2.88 4.27 17.25
N PRO A 296 -3.87 5.14 17.51
CA PRO A 296 -5.14 4.72 18.08
C PRO A 296 -6.06 4.14 17.00
N PHE A 297 -5.76 2.93 16.54
CA PHE A 297 -6.68 2.21 15.66
C PHE A 297 -7.98 1.85 16.41
N PRO A 298 -9.15 1.88 15.75
CA PRO A 298 -10.37 1.26 16.30
C PRO A 298 -10.16 -0.23 16.59
N THR A 299 -9.51 -0.94 15.67
CA THR A 299 -8.95 -2.28 15.90
C THR A 299 -7.54 -2.34 15.30
N PRO A 300 -6.48 -2.62 16.09
CA PRO A 300 -5.12 -2.60 15.58
C PRO A 300 -4.84 -3.76 14.60
N PRO A 301 -4.00 -3.56 13.57
CA PRO A 301 -3.42 -4.67 12.81
C PRO A 301 -2.50 -5.51 13.72
N SER A 302 -2.19 -6.72 13.28
CA SER A 302 -1.27 -7.58 14.05
C SER A 302 0.16 -7.04 14.03
N VAL A 303 0.95 -7.39 15.04
CA VAL A 303 2.34 -6.92 15.16
C VAL A 303 3.18 -7.43 13.99
N GLU A 304 2.97 -8.67 13.55
CA GLU A 304 3.69 -9.27 12.41
C GLU A 304 3.41 -8.50 11.11
N ALA A 305 2.16 -8.08 10.90
CA ALA A 305 1.78 -7.31 9.71
C ALA A 305 2.44 -5.91 9.70
N LEU A 306 2.60 -5.29 10.87
CA LEU A 306 3.32 -4.02 11.01
C LEU A 306 4.82 -4.18 10.75
N LEU A 307 5.44 -5.26 11.25
CA LEU A 307 6.86 -5.55 11.01
C LEU A 307 7.15 -5.83 9.53
N ALA A 308 6.36 -6.71 8.90
CA ALA A 308 6.50 -7.01 7.48
C ALA A 308 6.33 -5.75 6.60
N ALA A 309 5.40 -4.86 6.96
CA ALA A 309 5.21 -3.58 6.31
C ALA A 309 6.44 -2.66 6.45
N GLU A 310 7.01 -2.53 7.65
CA GLU A 310 8.22 -1.72 7.85
C GLU A 310 9.43 -2.29 7.11
N GLU A 311 9.62 -3.62 7.13
CA GLU A 311 10.70 -4.29 6.39
C GLU A 311 10.59 -4.06 4.88
N LEU A 312 9.39 -4.20 4.31
CA LEU A 312 9.14 -3.91 2.89
C LEU A 312 9.44 -2.44 2.55
N LEU A 313 8.97 -1.49 3.38
CA LEU A 313 9.19 -0.07 3.13
C LEU A 313 10.65 0.35 3.30
N VAL A 314 11.39 -0.28 4.21
CA VAL A 314 12.84 -0.12 4.32
C VAL A 314 13.52 -0.62 3.05
N ALA A 315 13.14 -1.81 2.58
CA ALA A 315 13.76 -2.41 1.42
C ALA A 315 13.50 -1.61 0.13
N LEU A 316 12.29 -1.03 0.00
CA LEU A 316 11.92 -0.08 -1.07
C LEU A 316 12.60 1.29 -0.94
N GLY A 317 13.39 1.54 0.10
CA GLY A 317 14.05 2.82 0.36
C GLY A 317 13.08 3.93 0.83
N ALA A 318 11.83 3.59 1.12
CA ALA A 318 10.85 4.53 1.66
C ALA A 318 11.08 4.83 3.15
N LEU A 319 11.77 3.94 3.87
CA LEU A 319 12.23 4.11 5.25
C LEU A 319 13.72 3.79 5.37
N GLN A 320 14.43 4.40 6.34
CA GLN A 320 15.83 4.08 6.61
C GLN A 320 15.96 2.76 7.40
N ALA A 321 16.92 1.92 7.03
CA ALA A 321 17.12 0.60 7.63
C ALA A 321 17.82 0.66 9.00
N PRO A 322 17.38 -0.14 10.00
CA PRO A 322 18.26 -0.62 11.05
C PRO A 322 19.16 -1.76 10.51
N PRO A 323 20.39 -1.92 11.00
CA PRO A 323 21.30 -2.96 10.54
C PRO A 323 20.82 -4.35 10.99
N LYS A 324 20.73 -5.32 10.08
CA LYS A 324 20.49 -6.74 10.40
C LYS A 324 21.26 -7.69 9.48
N THR A 325 21.63 -8.83 10.04
CA THR A 325 22.41 -9.92 9.42
C THR A 325 21.71 -11.23 9.76
N GLU A 326 21.23 -12.01 8.79
CA GLU A 326 20.68 -13.35 9.03
C GLU A 326 20.98 -14.34 7.89
N ARG A 327 20.88 -15.63 8.24
CA ARG A 327 21.54 -16.80 7.64
C ARG A 327 20.85 -17.35 6.37
N LEU A 328 21.68 -17.89 5.48
CA LEU A 328 21.31 -18.61 4.24
C LEU A 328 20.80 -20.03 4.55
N GLN A 329 19.80 -20.50 3.79
CA GLN A 329 19.36 -21.90 3.76
C GLN A 329 19.77 -22.55 2.43
N SER A 330 20.05 -23.86 2.50
CA SER A 330 20.62 -24.69 1.44
C SER A 330 19.62 -25.14 0.38
N GLU A 331 20.15 -25.48 -0.80
CA GLU A 331 19.42 -25.95 -1.98
C GLU A 331 18.82 -27.34 -1.79
N ASP A 332 17.51 -27.48 -2.04
CA ASP A 332 16.81 -28.76 -2.11
C ASP A 332 16.64 -29.23 -3.56
N LEU A 333 16.72 -30.55 -3.74
CA LEU A 333 16.59 -31.25 -5.02
C LEU A 333 15.18 -31.06 -5.62
N LEU A 334 15.12 -30.61 -6.88
CA LEU A 334 13.87 -30.34 -7.61
C LEU A 334 13.18 -31.65 -8.02
N ASP A 335 11.92 -31.85 -7.60
CA ASP A 335 11.04 -32.92 -8.10
C ASP A 335 10.18 -32.44 -9.30
N ASP A 336 9.33 -33.33 -9.85
CA ASP A 336 8.43 -33.02 -10.97
C ASP A 336 7.45 -31.86 -10.72
N THR A 337 7.21 -31.47 -9.46
CA THR A 337 6.34 -30.33 -9.12
C THR A 337 6.94 -28.98 -9.50
N TRP A 338 8.26 -28.92 -9.71
CA TRP A 338 9.00 -27.71 -10.08
C TRP A 338 9.04 -27.43 -11.58
N ARG A 339 8.43 -28.28 -12.42
CA ARG A 339 8.42 -28.09 -13.87
C ARG A 339 7.76 -26.75 -14.24
N ASN A 340 8.53 -25.85 -14.85
CA ASN A 340 8.14 -24.48 -15.22
C ASN A 340 7.73 -23.61 -14.01
N ALA A 341 8.17 -23.98 -12.81
CA ALA A 341 7.95 -23.20 -11.60
C ALA A 341 9.08 -22.18 -11.40
N TYR A 342 8.79 -21.19 -10.57
CA TYR A 342 9.71 -20.18 -10.07
C TYR A 342 9.81 -20.32 -8.57
N LYS A 343 11.01 -20.07 -8.04
CA LYS A 343 11.27 -19.93 -6.60
C LYS A 343 11.26 -18.44 -6.24
N THR A 344 10.81 -18.11 -5.04
CA THR A 344 10.80 -16.74 -4.50
C THR A 344 11.32 -16.78 -3.07
N PRO A 345 12.06 -15.77 -2.59
CA PRO A 345 12.55 -15.78 -1.21
C PRO A 345 11.45 -15.79 -0.14
N LEU A 346 10.21 -15.48 -0.48
CA LEU A 346 9.12 -15.38 0.49
C LEU A 346 8.36 -16.69 0.70
N LEU A 347 8.50 -17.66 -0.21
CA LEU A 347 7.79 -18.93 -0.19
C LEU A 347 8.74 -20.09 -0.50
N ASP A 348 8.53 -21.21 0.19
CA ASP A 348 9.23 -22.45 -0.15
C ASP A 348 8.52 -23.19 -1.30
N ASP A 349 7.21 -22.98 -1.46
CA ASP A 349 6.39 -23.59 -2.51
C ASP A 349 6.69 -23.04 -3.92
N PRO A 350 6.54 -23.88 -4.98
CA PRO A 350 6.70 -23.46 -6.36
C PRO A 350 5.60 -22.48 -6.80
N VAL A 351 6.00 -21.41 -7.48
CA VAL A 351 5.08 -20.38 -8.01
C VAL A 351 5.13 -20.35 -9.53
N PHE A 352 3.99 -20.15 -10.19
CA PHE A 352 3.88 -20.25 -11.64
C PHE A 352 3.45 -18.92 -12.26
N ILE A 353 3.89 -18.61 -13.48
CA ILE A 353 3.31 -17.49 -14.24
C ILE A 353 1.83 -17.82 -14.52
N HIS A 354 0.93 -16.86 -14.26
CA HIS A 354 -0.51 -17.08 -14.52
C HIS A 354 -0.77 -17.34 -16.02
N PRO A 355 -1.64 -18.30 -16.40
CA PRO A 355 -1.88 -18.66 -17.80
C PRO A 355 -2.39 -17.54 -18.71
N SER A 356 -2.92 -16.46 -18.13
CA SER A 356 -3.35 -15.27 -18.87
C SER A 356 -2.26 -14.23 -19.08
N SER A 357 -1.05 -14.45 -18.55
CA SER A 357 0.10 -13.56 -18.74
C SER A 357 0.65 -13.71 -20.16
N VAL A 358 1.12 -12.62 -20.74
CA VAL A 358 1.81 -12.66 -22.06
C VAL A 358 3.10 -13.50 -21.97
N LEU A 359 3.78 -13.46 -20.81
CA LEU A 359 5.03 -14.18 -20.56
C LEU A 359 4.82 -15.69 -20.24
N PHE A 360 3.59 -16.20 -20.27
CA PHE A 360 3.30 -17.58 -19.86
C PHE A 360 4.01 -18.64 -20.72
N ARG A 361 4.30 -18.32 -21.99
CA ARG A 361 5.02 -19.21 -22.91
C ARG A 361 6.52 -18.92 -23.00
N GLU A 362 6.93 -17.71 -22.65
CA GLU A 362 8.34 -17.28 -22.76
C GLU A 362 9.17 -17.79 -21.60
N LEU A 363 8.57 -17.86 -20.40
CA LEU A 363 9.22 -18.29 -19.15
C LEU A 363 10.64 -17.69 -18.96
N PRO A 364 10.78 -16.34 -18.86
CA PRO A 364 12.07 -15.70 -18.62
C PRO A 364 12.70 -16.17 -17.31
N ASP A 365 14.03 -16.23 -17.22
CA ASP A 365 14.73 -16.74 -16.02
C ASP A 365 14.42 -15.92 -14.76
N PHE A 366 14.35 -14.59 -14.88
CA PHE A 366 14.01 -13.69 -13.78
C PHE A 366 12.78 -12.85 -14.13
N VAL A 367 11.85 -12.79 -13.18
CA VAL A 367 10.64 -11.99 -13.29
C VAL A 367 10.34 -11.27 -11.99
N VAL A 368 9.75 -10.08 -12.11
CA VAL A 368 9.03 -9.42 -11.02
C VAL A 368 7.53 -9.61 -11.22
N TYR A 369 6.79 -9.72 -10.13
CA TYR A 369 5.35 -9.89 -10.14
C TYR A 369 4.67 -8.83 -9.29
N GLN A 370 3.45 -8.47 -9.66
CA GLN A 370 2.63 -7.52 -8.90
C GLN A 370 2.02 -8.17 -7.66
N GLU A 371 1.53 -9.41 -7.80
CA GLU A 371 0.94 -10.18 -6.70
C GLU A 371 0.99 -11.68 -7.00
N ILE A 372 0.99 -12.50 -5.94
CA ILE A 372 0.74 -13.94 -6.04
C ILE A 372 -0.70 -14.20 -5.57
N VAL A 373 -1.43 -14.97 -6.39
CA VAL A 373 -2.79 -15.40 -6.12
C VAL A 373 -2.88 -16.92 -6.09
N GLU A 374 -3.28 -17.46 -4.95
CA GLU A 374 -3.57 -18.89 -4.78
C GLU A 374 -4.94 -19.23 -5.39
N THR A 375 -4.96 -20.21 -6.30
CA THR A 375 -6.20 -20.79 -6.83
C THR A 375 -6.11 -22.31 -6.86
N THR A 376 -5.77 -22.90 -8.01
CA THR A 376 -5.38 -24.33 -8.11
C THR A 376 -3.89 -24.53 -7.87
N LYS A 377 -3.08 -23.53 -8.22
CA LYS A 377 -1.66 -23.38 -7.90
C LYS A 377 -1.41 -21.95 -7.41
N MET A 378 -0.21 -21.69 -6.91
CA MET A 378 0.28 -20.34 -6.65
C MET A 378 0.63 -19.66 -7.97
N TYR A 379 -0.12 -18.61 -8.36
CA TYR A 379 0.10 -17.92 -9.62
C TYR A 379 0.56 -16.48 -9.45
N MET A 380 1.66 -16.11 -10.10
CA MET A 380 2.11 -14.74 -10.27
C MET A 380 1.26 -14.00 -11.31
N LYS A 381 0.78 -12.80 -10.94
CA LYS A 381 0.06 -11.88 -11.83
C LYS A 381 0.81 -10.56 -11.97
N GLY A 382 0.62 -9.87 -13.09
CA GLY A 382 1.34 -8.63 -13.40
C GLY A 382 2.84 -8.87 -13.52
N VAL A 383 3.22 -9.88 -14.32
CA VAL A 383 4.60 -10.35 -14.44
C VAL A 383 5.36 -9.52 -15.47
N SER A 384 6.61 -9.15 -15.16
CA SER A 384 7.56 -8.51 -16.09
C SER A 384 8.91 -9.20 -16.01
N ALA A 385 9.56 -9.39 -17.16
CA ALA A 385 10.92 -9.93 -17.22
C ALA A 385 11.93 -8.92 -16.62
N VAL A 386 12.99 -9.45 -16.03
CA VAL A 386 14.11 -8.68 -15.45
C VAL A 386 15.42 -9.27 -15.95
N GLU A 387 16.32 -8.40 -16.40
CA GLU A 387 17.69 -8.81 -16.72
C GLU A 387 18.48 -9.03 -15.43
N ILE A 388 19.22 -10.15 -15.33
CA ILE A 388 19.92 -10.54 -14.10
C ILE A 388 20.89 -9.47 -13.58
N GLN A 389 21.56 -8.73 -14.48
CA GLN A 389 22.46 -7.63 -14.11
C GLN A 389 21.75 -6.41 -13.49
N TRP A 390 20.43 -6.27 -13.65
CA TRP A 390 19.68 -5.17 -13.04
C TRP A 390 19.44 -5.41 -11.55
N ILE A 391 19.38 -6.66 -11.10
CA ILE A 391 19.06 -7.03 -9.72
C ILE A 391 19.99 -6.33 -8.71
N PRO A 392 21.33 -6.47 -8.78
CA PRO A 392 22.22 -5.82 -7.82
C PRO A 392 22.27 -4.29 -7.94
N VAL A 393 21.90 -3.72 -9.10
CA VAL A 393 21.87 -2.27 -9.31
C VAL A 393 20.58 -1.64 -8.76
N LEU A 394 19.44 -2.29 -9.00
CA LEU A 394 18.11 -1.79 -8.61
C LEU A 394 17.69 -2.21 -7.20
N LEU A 395 18.16 -3.37 -6.74
CA LEU A 395 17.75 -4.00 -5.47
C LEU A 395 18.96 -4.29 -4.55
N PRO A 396 19.90 -3.35 -4.32
CA PRO A 396 21.12 -3.63 -3.57
C PRO A 396 20.85 -4.07 -2.12
N ASN A 397 19.76 -3.62 -1.51
CA ASN A 397 19.35 -4.01 -0.15
C ASN A 397 18.96 -5.50 -0.02
N TYR A 398 18.64 -6.14 -1.14
CA TYR A 398 18.32 -7.56 -1.22
C TYR A 398 19.52 -8.41 -1.67
N CYS A 399 20.67 -7.79 -1.89
CA CYS A 399 21.88 -8.45 -2.37
C CYS A 399 22.94 -8.47 -1.26
N GLN A 400 23.55 -9.64 -1.07
CA GLN A 400 24.73 -9.79 -0.24
C GLN A 400 25.95 -9.72 -1.14
N PHE A 401 26.62 -8.57 -1.15
CA PHE A 401 27.79 -8.35 -2.00
C PHE A 401 29.07 -8.93 -1.39
N ASN A 402 29.85 -9.62 -2.21
CA ASN A 402 31.19 -10.11 -1.86
C ASN A 402 32.21 -8.96 -1.81
N LYS A 403 33.50 -9.26 -1.64
CA LYS A 403 34.53 -8.21 -1.61
C LYS A 403 34.65 -7.51 -2.97
N PRO A 404 35.05 -6.23 -3.03
CA PRO A 404 35.41 -5.55 -4.27
C PRO A 404 36.39 -6.39 -5.10
N LEU A 405 36.09 -6.54 -6.38
CA LEU A 405 36.97 -7.20 -7.34
C LEU A 405 38.19 -6.31 -7.63
N GLU A 406 39.32 -6.95 -7.89
CA GLU A 406 40.54 -6.27 -8.33
C GLU A 406 40.46 -5.86 -9.80
N GLU A 407 39.79 -6.68 -10.62
CA GLU A 407 39.53 -6.41 -12.04
C GLU A 407 38.02 -6.44 -12.33
N PRO A 408 37.46 -5.36 -12.91
CA PRO A 408 38.11 -4.07 -13.15
C PRO A 408 38.38 -3.30 -11.84
N PRO A 409 39.45 -2.49 -11.78
CA PRO A 409 39.84 -1.79 -10.56
C PRO A 409 38.78 -0.76 -10.13
N PRO A 410 38.74 -0.40 -8.84
CA PRO A 410 37.93 0.70 -8.36
C PRO A 410 38.20 1.98 -9.15
N ALA A 411 37.16 2.78 -9.37
CA ALA A 411 37.23 4.01 -10.17
C ALA A 411 36.45 5.13 -9.49
N TYR A 412 36.85 6.38 -9.71
CA TYR A 412 36.09 7.54 -9.28
C TYR A 412 35.00 7.88 -10.30
N CYS A 413 33.79 8.16 -9.83
CA CYS A 413 32.68 8.62 -10.67
C CYS A 413 32.46 10.12 -10.48
N PRO A 414 32.76 10.97 -11.49
CA PRO A 414 32.59 12.43 -11.38
C PRO A 414 31.13 12.85 -11.19
N GLU A 415 30.17 12.13 -11.78
CA GLU A 415 28.74 12.43 -11.68
C GLU A 415 28.23 12.21 -10.26
N LYS A 416 28.50 11.03 -9.68
CA LYS A 416 28.10 10.68 -8.31
C LYS A 416 28.99 11.32 -7.25
N GLY A 417 30.20 11.76 -7.62
CA GLY A 417 31.21 12.26 -6.69
C GLY A 417 31.78 11.19 -5.74
N ARG A 418 31.65 9.89 -6.08
CA ARG A 418 31.94 8.73 -5.20
C ARG A 418 32.90 7.76 -5.85
N VAL A 419 33.56 6.94 -5.01
CA VAL A 419 34.34 5.78 -5.46
C VAL A 419 33.40 4.62 -5.76
N LEU A 420 33.57 4.01 -6.92
CA LEU A 420 32.85 2.82 -7.37
C LEU A 420 33.80 1.62 -7.46
N CYS A 421 33.27 0.41 -7.29
CA CYS A 421 33.97 -0.84 -7.55
C CYS A 421 33.03 -1.86 -8.19
N HIS A 422 33.59 -2.93 -8.74
CA HIS A 422 32.80 -4.07 -9.20
C HIS A 422 32.70 -5.11 -8.08
N ARG A 423 31.49 -5.59 -7.84
CA ARG A 423 31.21 -6.62 -6.83
C ARG A 423 30.20 -7.59 -7.41
N ASP A 424 30.52 -8.88 -7.35
CA ASP A 424 29.54 -9.95 -7.45
C ASP A 424 28.71 -10.01 -6.16
N SER A 425 27.53 -10.61 -6.26
CA SER A 425 26.61 -10.69 -5.13
C SER A 425 25.77 -11.94 -5.18
N VAL A 426 25.10 -12.21 -4.07
CA VAL A 426 24.15 -13.31 -3.95
C VAL A 426 22.80 -12.73 -3.52
N PHE A 427 21.70 -13.17 -4.14
CA PHE A 427 20.37 -12.74 -3.75
C PHE A 427 19.97 -13.36 -2.40
N TYR A 428 19.44 -12.54 -1.49
CA TYR A 428 19.16 -12.95 -0.13
C TYR A 428 18.21 -14.16 -0.03
N ARG A 429 18.42 -15.00 1.00
CA ARG A 429 17.64 -16.20 1.37
C ARG A 429 17.63 -17.37 0.38
N VAL A 430 17.53 -17.10 -0.93
CA VAL A 430 17.55 -18.13 -1.98
C VAL A 430 18.94 -18.46 -2.51
N GLY A 431 19.94 -17.63 -2.22
CA GLY A 431 21.33 -17.96 -2.54
C GLY A 431 21.69 -17.83 -4.02
N TRP A 432 20.88 -17.15 -4.85
CA TRP A 432 21.14 -17.07 -6.28
C TRP A 432 22.40 -16.25 -6.58
N PRO A 433 23.37 -16.79 -7.34
CA PRO A 433 24.55 -16.04 -7.75
C PRO A 433 24.16 -14.95 -8.76
N LEU A 434 24.62 -13.72 -8.51
CA LEU A 434 24.39 -12.55 -9.35
C LEU A 434 25.72 -12.05 -9.91
N PRO A 435 25.73 -11.56 -11.17
CA PRO A 435 26.95 -11.14 -11.83
C PRO A 435 27.58 -9.93 -11.14
N ALA A 436 28.89 -9.76 -11.36
CA ALA A 436 29.60 -8.58 -10.93
C ALA A 436 29.08 -7.33 -11.65
N VAL A 437 28.70 -6.32 -10.87
CA VAL A 437 28.25 -5.02 -11.38
C VAL A 437 28.97 -3.87 -10.69
N GLN A 438 29.00 -2.72 -11.34
CA GLN A 438 29.56 -1.51 -10.76
C GLN A 438 28.62 -0.94 -9.70
N VAL A 439 29.09 -0.87 -8.46
CA VAL A 439 28.37 -0.32 -7.29
C VAL A 439 29.26 0.63 -6.51
N ASP A 440 28.66 1.39 -5.60
CA ASP A 440 29.40 2.24 -4.69
C ASP A 440 30.37 1.39 -3.84
N PHE A 441 31.62 1.83 -3.71
CA PHE A 441 32.63 1.12 -2.95
C PHE A 441 32.15 0.95 -1.50
N PRO A 442 32.25 -0.21 -0.84
CA PRO A 442 31.70 -0.42 0.50
C PRO A 442 32.24 0.55 1.56
N GLU A 443 31.46 0.84 2.60
CA GLU A 443 31.92 1.66 3.72
C GLU A 443 33.08 0.98 4.44
N GLY A 444 34.10 1.75 4.76
CA GLY A 444 35.28 1.22 5.42
C GLY A 444 36.53 1.98 5.03
N LEU A 445 37.64 1.59 5.64
CA LEU A 445 38.90 2.30 5.52
C LEU A 445 39.45 2.32 4.09
N ASP A 446 39.28 1.23 3.34
CA ASP A 446 39.78 1.14 1.97
C ASP A 446 39.07 2.12 1.02
N ARG A 447 37.80 2.49 1.30
CA ARG A 447 37.10 3.53 0.56
C ARG A 447 37.85 4.87 0.65
N TYR A 448 38.29 5.25 1.84
CA TYR A 448 39.08 6.47 2.06
C TYR A 448 40.43 6.39 1.34
N LYS A 449 41.10 5.24 1.33
CA LYS A 449 42.36 5.05 0.59
C LYS A 449 42.19 5.27 -0.91
N HIS A 450 41.16 4.67 -1.50
CA HIS A 450 40.84 4.87 -2.91
C HIS A 450 40.43 6.31 -3.19
N PHE A 451 39.57 6.91 -2.35
CA PHE A 451 39.17 8.30 -2.49
C PHE A 451 40.37 9.26 -2.43
N ALA A 452 41.28 9.05 -1.49
CA ALA A 452 42.48 9.86 -1.33
C ALA A 452 43.46 9.70 -2.51
N ARG A 453 43.60 8.48 -3.04
CA ARG A 453 44.34 8.24 -4.29
C ARG A 453 43.75 9.09 -5.43
N PHE A 454 42.44 9.01 -5.66
CA PHE A 454 41.79 9.79 -6.72
C PHE A 454 41.82 11.30 -6.49
N LEU A 455 41.86 11.74 -5.23
CA LEU A 455 42.04 13.14 -4.85
C LEU A 455 43.43 13.65 -5.25
N LEU A 456 44.48 12.90 -4.94
CA LEU A 456 45.86 13.21 -5.31
C LEU A 456 46.08 13.18 -6.83
N GLU A 457 45.42 12.25 -7.53
CA GLU A 457 45.40 12.17 -8.99
C GLU A 457 44.60 13.31 -9.65
N GLY A 458 43.92 14.16 -8.86
CA GLY A 458 43.12 15.28 -9.38
C GLY A 458 41.80 14.88 -10.04
N GLN A 459 41.37 13.62 -9.91
CA GLN A 459 40.09 13.16 -10.47
C GLN A 459 38.89 13.71 -9.70
N VAL A 460 39.03 13.89 -8.38
CA VAL A 460 37.96 14.41 -7.51
C VAL A 460 37.78 15.92 -7.72
N PHE A 461 38.88 16.66 -7.81
CA PHE A 461 38.91 18.09 -8.07
C PHE A 461 39.93 18.40 -9.16
N PRO A 462 39.49 18.73 -10.39
CA PRO A 462 40.38 18.92 -11.55
C PRO A 462 41.50 19.96 -11.35
N ARG A 463 41.31 20.95 -10.47
CA ARG A 463 42.35 21.93 -10.11
C ARG A 463 43.59 21.31 -9.47
N LEU A 464 43.45 20.13 -8.87
CA LEU A 464 44.57 19.40 -8.30
C LEU A 464 45.35 18.60 -9.36
N ALA A 465 44.76 18.36 -10.54
CA ALA A 465 45.39 17.57 -11.59
C ALA A 465 46.70 18.21 -12.11
N SER A 466 46.82 19.55 -12.07
CA SER A 466 48.06 20.25 -12.45
C SER A 466 49.24 19.92 -11.54
N TYR A 467 49.00 19.51 -10.30
CA TYR A 467 50.04 19.18 -9.32
C TYR A 467 50.41 17.69 -9.34
N GLN A 468 49.66 16.84 -10.06
CA GLN A 468 49.87 15.38 -10.08
C GLN A 468 51.30 14.98 -10.48
N ALA A 469 51.88 15.67 -11.46
CA ALA A 469 53.24 15.39 -11.95
C ALA A 469 54.34 15.76 -10.94
N CYS A 470 54.03 16.59 -9.95
CA CYS A 470 54.97 17.09 -8.95
C CYS A 470 54.88 16.35 -7.61
N LEU A 471 54.02 15.34 -7.49
CA LEU A 471 53.86 14.58 -6.25
C LEU A 471 55.16 13.85 -5.88
N LEU A 472 55.57 13.98 -4.61
CA LEU A 472 56.78 13.36 -4.06
C LEU A 472 56.73 11.82 -4.07
N SER A 473 55.53 11.23 -4.10
CA SER A 473 55.33 9.80 -4.25
C SER A 473 54.08 9.50 -5.07
N SER A 474 54.01 8.30 -5.66
CA SER A 474 52.86 7.88 -6.46
C SER A 474 51.58 7.81 -5.61
N PRO A 475 50.44 8.36 -6.07
CA PRO A 475 49.15 8.24 -5.36
C PRO A 475 48.75 6.79 -4.99
N SER A 476 49.23 5.80 -5.74
CA SER A 476 49.01 4.38 -5.45
C SER A 476 49.56 3.92 -4.10
N THR A 477 50.51 4.65 -3.50
CA THR A 477 51.02 4.37 -2.14
C THR A 477 49.94 4.48 -1.07
N MET A 478 48.87 5.26 -1.30
CA MET A 478 47.72 5.37 -0.39
C MET A 478 46.99 4.04 -0.17
N LEU A 479 47.10 3.10 -1.11
CA LEU A 479 46.48 1.78 -0.97
C LEU A 479 47.24 0.88 0.03
N LYS A 480 48.53 1.16 0.26
CA LYS A 480 49.43 0.33 1.06
C LYS A 480 49.85 0.96 2.40
N THR A 481 49.82 2.29 2.50
CA THR A 481 50.42 3.02 3.64
C THR A 481 49.41 3.85 4.42
N TRP A 482 49.72 4.11 5.69
CA TRP A 482 48.92 4.95 6.58
C TRP A 482 49.49 6.37 6.64
N ALA A 483 49.00 7.25 5.76
CA ALA A 483 49.45 8.64 5.69
C ALA A 483 48.66 9.58 6.64
N SER A 484 49.24 10.74 6.95
CA SER A 484 48.57 11.88 7.60
C SER A 484 47.25 12.26 6.89
N LEU A 485 47.29 12.34 5.56
CA LEU A 485 46.13 12.62 4.71
C LEU A 485 44.97 11.66 4.93
N LEU A 486 45.24 10.36 5.08
CA LEU A 486 44.20 9.36 5.32
C LEU A 486 43.56 9.54 6.70
N ARG A 487 44.35 9.86 7.73
CA ARG A 487 43.83 10.16 9.08
C ARG A 487 42.91 11.38 9.07
N ALA A 488 43.31 12.44 8.37
CA ALA A 488 42.53 13.66 8.29
C ALA A 488 41.19 13.43 7.55
N LEU A 489 41.19 12.65 6.46
CA LEU A 489 39.97 12.26 5.75
C LEU A 489 38.99 11.46 6.62
N VAL A 490 39.51 10.49 7.40
CA VAL A 490 38.68 9.69 8.31
C VAL A 490 38.09 10.53 9.44
N ALA A 491 38.84 11.50 9.97
CA ALA A 491 38.40 12.36 11.07
C ALA A 491 37.11 13.14 10.75
N GLU A 492 36.99 13.66 9.52
CA GLU A 492 35.80 14.40 9.05
C GLU A 492 34.84 13.53 8.22
N LYS A 493 35.08 12.21 8.13
CA LYS A 493 34.32 11.28 7.29
C LYS A 493 34.21 11.73 5.82
N ALA A 494 35.31 12.28 5.30
CA ALA A 494 35.40 12.77 3.93
C ALA A 494 35.82 11.65 2.96
N ASP A 495 34.89 10.77 2.60
CA ASP A 495 35.09 9.64 1.68
C ASP A 495 34.51 9.84 0.27
N HIS A 496 33.89 11.00 0.02
CA HIS A 496 33.32 11.40 -1.26
C HIS A 496 33.36 12.92 -1.43
N ARG A 497 33.18 13.40 -2.67
CA ARG A 497 33.30 14.83 -3.02
C ARG A 497 32.45 15.72 -2.14
N ASP A 498 31.18 15.37 -1.93
CA ASP A 498 30.24 16.22 -1.18
C ASP A 498 30.56 16.28 0.31
N ALA A 499 31.04 15.18 0.92
CA ALA A 499 31.52 15.20 2.30
C ALA A 499 32.77 16.08 2.46
N LEU A 500 33.71 16.01 1.51
CA LEU A 500 34.89 16.87 1.52
C LEU A 500 34.53 18.34 1.30
N LEU A 501 33.60 18.65 0.39
CA LEU A 501 33.05 20.00 0.21
C LEU A 501 32.36 20.50 1.49
N ALA A 502 31.61 19.64 2.19
CA ALA A 502 30.98 19.99 3.46
C ALA A 502 32.02 20.29 4.54
N ALA A 503 33.10 19.50 4.63
CA ALA A 503 34.21 19.76 5.55
C ALA A 503 34.90 21.10 5.26
N TRP A 504 35.11 21.44 3.97
CA TRP A 504 35.68 22.75 3.59
C TRP A 504 34.77 23.94 3.87
N ARG A 505 33.45 23.76 3.89
CA ARG A 505 32.53 24.83 4.35
C ARG A 505 32.73 25.15 5.83
N THR A 506 33.08 24.14 6.63
CA THR A 506 33.36 24.31 8.07
C THR A 506 34.77 24.88 8.30
N ASN A 507 35.77 24.33 7.62
CA ASN A 507 37.15 24.80 7.68
C ASN A 507 37.76 24.84 6.26
N PRO A 508 37.85 26.03 5.64
CA PRO A 508 38.38 26.16 4.28
C PRO A 508 39.84 25.70 4.13
N ARG A 509 40.61 25.63 5.21
CA ARG A 509 42.01 25.15 5.23
C ARG A 509 42.15 23.66 5.53
N TYR A 510 41.04 22.95 5.76
CA TYR A 510 41.06 21.50 5.98
C TYR A 510 41.78 20.77 4.84
N LEU A 511 42.63 19.79 5.15
CA LEU A 511 43.53 19.05 4.24
C LEU A 511 44.66 19.83 3.56
N LEU A 512 44.78 21.15 3.74
CA LEU A 512 45.85 21.92 3.06
C LEU A 512 47.24 21.43 3.50
N ALA A 513 47.46 21.28 4.80
CA ALA A 513 48.74 20.84 5.35
C ALA A 513 49.07 19.41 4.91
N GLU A 514 48.10 18.50 5.05
CA GLU A 514 48.25 17.10 4.68
C GLU A 514 48.44 16.89 3.17
N TYR A 515 47.86 17.74 2.33
CA TYR A 515 48.09 17.71 0.88
C TYR A 515 49.48 18.27 0.52
N CYS A 516 49.94 19.34 1.18
CA CYS A 516 51.27 19.91 0.96
C CYS A 516 52.40 18.93 1.31
N GLU A 517 52.21 18.01 2.27
CA GLU A 517 53.17 16.94 2.56
C GLU A 517 53.47 16.04 1.34
N TRP A 518 52.59 16.02 0.33
CA TRP A 518 52.79 15.26 -0.90
C TRP A 518 53.48 16.05 -2.00
N LEU A 519 53.82 17.33 -1.78
CA LEU A 519 54.44 18.21 -2.76
C LEU A 519 55.76 18.79 -2.25
N PRO A 520 56.71 19.12 -3.14
CA PRO A 520 57.91 19.88 -2.77
C PRO A 520 57.54 21.21 -2.11
N GLN A 521 58.33 21.63 -1.11
CA GLN A 521 58.09 22.86 -0.34
C GLN A 521 57.98 24.11 -1.23
N ALA A 522 58.66 24.14 -2.38
CA ALA A 522 58.59 25.22 -3.35
C ALA A 522 57.18 25.45 -3.92
N MET A 523 56.31 24.45 -3.91
CA MET A 523 54.94 24.53 -4.46
C MET A 523 53.89 24.88 -3.40
N HIS A 524 54.25 24.92 -2.11
CA HIS A 524 53.29 25.09 -1.01
C HIS A 524 52.57 26.44 -1.09
N ALA A 525 53.28 27.52 -1.42
CA ALA A 525 52.70 28.86 -1.55
C ALA A 525 51.67 28.96 -2.68
N ASP A 526 51.94 28.31 -3.82
CA ASP A 526 51.04 28.30 -4.97
C ASP A 526 49.76 27.51 -4.68
N VAL A 527 49.90 26.38 -3.99
CA VAL A 527 48.76 25.55 -3.54
C VAL A 527 47.92 26.29 -2.51
N GLU A 528 48.53 26.92 -1.50
CA GLU A 528 47.80 27.68 -0.47
C GLU A 528 46.98 28.82 -1.08
N LYS A 529 47.53 29.51 -2.10
CA LYS A 529 46.82 30.58 -2.81
C LYS A 529 45.60 30.06 -3.60
N ALA A 530 45.66 28.82 -4.09
CA ALA A 530 44.60 28.20 -4.87
C ALA A 530 43.63 27.34 -4.04
N TRP A 531 43.81 27.29 -2.71
CA TRP A 531 43.01 26.47 -1.80
C TRP A 531 41.75 27.20 -1.29
N PRO A 532 40.58 26.54 -1.18
CA PRO A 532 40.32 25.15 -1.52
C PRO A 532 40.06 24.95 -3.03
N PRO A 533 40.32 23.75 -3.59
CA PRO A 533 40.28 23.48 -5.03
C PRO A 533 38.84 23.22 -5.55
N THR A 534 37.87 24.03 -5.10
CA THR A 534 36.43 23.73 -5.21
C THR A 534 35.71 24.32 -6.41
N ALA A 535 36.31 25.29 -7.12
CA ALA A 535 35.53 26.10 -8.05
C ALA A 535 35.28 25.42 -9.39
N ASP A 536 34.01 25.07 -9.58
CA ASP A 536 33.25 25.31 -10.81
C ASP A 536 33.47 26.74 -11.30
N ARG A 537 33.92 26.85 -12.55
CA ARG A 537 33.35 27.83 -13.48
C ARG A 537 32.78 27.06 -14.65
#